data_AF-A0A8B3CUS0-F1
#
_entry.id   AF-A0A8B3CUS0-F1
#
_cell.length_a   1.000
_cell.length_b   1.000
_cell.length_c   1.000
_cell.angle_alpha   90.00
_cell.angle_beta   90.00
_cell.angle_gamma   90.00
#
_symmetry.space_group_name_H-M   'P 1'
#
loop_
_entity.id
_entity.type
_entity.pdbx_description
1 polymer ?
#
loop_
_entity_poly.entity_id
_entity_poly.type
_entity_poly.pdbx_seq_one_letter_code
_entity_poly.pdbx_strand_id
1 'polypeptide(L)'
;MHAMFQYIIKYKYIVFFVFISRCSAPFPDLNSGALFLALLNTNANSQIPSSSTDPNLAFKYLFVTTGTYSGLLGAGTVTGADSVCSAEKNANFASLPGTGADYKALIVSNLAPIRRACNATANCTNSAENSNWVLLANRDYYRGTVANPVKVFTTNSAGIAIFPIVSFLDLSAANLWWTGLANDWTISVGDTCNNWADGSGASTGEFGAGSVTNANAINSGGFSDPCNLAKKLVCVRQ
;
A
#
# COMPACT_ATOMS: atom_id res chain seq x y z
N MET A 1 -22.94 -48.57 -74.47
CA MET A 1 -21.50 -48.46 -74.15
C MET A 1 -21.21 -46.97 -73.99
N HIS A 2 -20.97 -46.50 -72.75
CA HIS A 2 -20.46 -45.16 -72.37
C HIS A 2 -21.33 -43.93 -72.76
N ALA A 3 -21.59 -42.91 -71.95
CA ALA A 3 -21.25 -42.58 -70.56
C ALA A 3 -22.20 -41.47 -70.06
N MET A 4 -22.42 -41.43 -68.73
CA MET A 4 -23.07 -40.36 -67.98
C MET A 4 -22.28 -39.04 -68.04
N PHE A 5 -22.94 -37.89 -67.87
CA PHE A 5 -22.56 -36.89 -66.85
C PHE A 5 -23.70 -35.85 -66.66
N GLN A 6 -24.50 -36.02 -65.61
CA GLN A 6 -25.38 -34.97 -65.07
C GLN A 6 -24.72 -34.41 -63.80
N TYR A 7 -24.61 -33.08 -63.75
CA TYR A 7 -23.94 -32.33 -62.69
C TYR A 7 -24.96 -32.03 -61.57
N ILE A 8 -24.84 -32.72 -60.43
CA ILE A 8 -25.66 -32.46 -59.23
C ILE A 8 -24.89 -31.52 -58.31
N ILE A 9 -25.36 -30.27 -58.20
CA ILE A 9 -24.85 -29.26 -57.25
C ILE A 9 -25.35 -29.63 -55.85
N LYS A 10 -24.44 -30.04 -54.96
CA LYS A 10 -24.74 -30.24 -53.54
C LYS A 10 -24.47 -28.95 -52.76
N TYR A 11 -25.52 -28.27 -52.33
CA TYR A 11 -25.42 -27.19 -51.33
C TYR A 11 -25.10 -27.79 -49.95
N LYS A 12 -23.89 -27.54 -49.45
CA LYS A 12 -23.55 -27.77 -48.05
C LYS A 12 -23.75 -26.46 -47.29
N TYR A 13 -24.74 -26.42 -46.41
CA TYR A 13 -24.90 -25.34 -45.43
C TYR A 13 -23.76 -25.44 -44.41
N ILE A 14 -22.81 -24.51 -44.49
CA ILE A 14 -21.80 -24.28 -43.45
C ILE A 14 -22.45 -23.37 -42.42
N VAL A 15 -22.84 -23.93 -41.28
CA VAL A 15 -23.24 -23.16 -40.10
C VAL A 15 -21.97 -22.63 -39.45
N PHE A 16 -21.66 -21.36 -39.71
CA PHE A 16 -20.55 -20.65 -39.10
C PHE A 16 -20.97 -20.23 -37.68
N PHE A 17 -20.61 -21.03 -36.67
CA PHE A 17 -20.74 -20.64 -35.27
C PHE A 17 -19.74 -19.51 -34.99
N VAL A 18 -20.22 -18.27 -35.00
CA VAL A 18 -19.48 -17.12 -34.48
C VAL A 18 -19.41 -17.29 -32.96
N PHE A 19 -18.33 -17.91 -32.48
CA PHE A 19 -17.95 -17.80 -31.08
C PHE A 19 -17.55 -16.36 -30.83
N ILE A 20 -18.48 -15.58 -30.29
CA ILE A 20 -18.21 -14.28 -29.70
C ILE A 20 -17.33 -14.58 -28.48
N SER A 21 -16.01 -14.61 -28.67
CA SER A 21 -15.04 -14.68 -27.59
C SER A 21 -15.15 -13.38 -26.81
N ARG A 22 -16.11 -13.32 -25.89
CA ARG A 22 -16.08 -12.35 -24.81
C ARG A 22 -14.87 -12.74 -23.97
N CYS A 23 -13.83 -11.92 -23.99
CA CYS A 23 -12.79 -11.99 -22.98
C CYS A 23 -13.48 -11.84 -21.62
N SER A 24 -13.74 -12.95 -20.95
CA SER A 24 -14.02 -12.94 -19.53
C SER A 24 -12.78 -12.34 -18.89
N ALA A 25 -12.92 -11.17 -18.29
CA ALA A 25 -11.87 -10.62 -17.45
C ALA A 25 -11.44 -11.72 -16.46
N PRO A 26 -10.13 -11.90 -16.21
CA PRO A 26 -9.67 -12.85 -15.20
C PRO A 26 -10.42 -12.58 -13.90
N PHE A 27 -10.93 -13.64 -13.25
CA PHE A 27 -11.47 -13.48 -11.91
C PHE A 27 -10.35 -12.90 -11.02
N PRO A 28 -10.63 -11.85 -10.24
CA PRO A 28 -9.64 -11.28 -9.35
C PRO A 28 -9.18 -12.35 -8.35
N ASP A 29 -7.90 -12.36 -7.98
CA ASP A 29 -7.45 -13.16 -6.84
C ASP A 29 -8.18 -12.65 -5.60
N LEU A 30 -9.08 -13.46 -5.05
CA LEU A 30 -9.93 -13.09 -3.93
C LEU A 30 -9.33 -13.59 -2.62
N ASN A 31 -9.16 -12.68 -1.67
CA ASN A 31 -9.09 -13.08 -0.27
C ASN A 31 -10.43 -13.71 0.13
N SER A 32 -10.41 -14.86 0.82
CA SER A 32 -11.62 -15.57 1.29
C SER A 32 -12.60 -14.66 2.07
N GLY A 33 -12.08 -13.69 2.82
CA GLY A 33 -12.92 -12.69 3.51
C GLY A 33 -13.58 -11.67 2.57
N ALA A 34 -12.92 -11.33 1.47
CA ALA A 34 -13.42 -10.42 0.44
C ALA A 34 -14.59 -11.07 -0.35
N LEU A 35 -14.50 -12.37 -0.63
CA LEU A 35 -15.57 -13.13 -1.26
C LEU A 35 -16.83 -13.13 -0.39
N PHE A 36 -16.69 -13.33 0.93
CA PHE A 36 -17.83 -13.29 1.85
C PHE A 36 -18.49 -11.91 1.90
N LEU A 37 -17.70 -10.83 1.96
CA LEU A 37 -18.22 -9.45 1.87
C LEU A 37 -18.95 -9.18 0.55
N ALA A 38 -18.40 -9.64 -0.59
CA ALA A 38 -19.06 -9.52 -1.88
C ALA A 38 -20.41 -10.27 -1.92
N LEU A 39 -20.47 -11.48 -1.33
CA LEU A 39 -21.71 -12.27 -1.22
C LEU A 39 -22.74 -11.69 -0.25
N LEU A 40 -22.31 -10.99 0.81
CA LEU A 40 -23.23 -10.31 1.72
C LEU A 40 -23.90 -9.09 1.06
N ASN A 41 -23.18 -8.39 0.18
CA ASN A 41 -23.69 -7.18 -0.49
C ASN A 41 -24.62 -7.45 -1.69
N THR A 42 -24.71 -8.69 -2.20
CA THR A 42 -25.56 -9.01 -3.37
C THR A 42 -27.08 -9.00 -3.11
N ASN A 43 -27.55 -8.75 -1.88
CA ASN A 43 -28.97 -8.70 -1.54
C ASN A 43 -29.61 -7.29 -1.56
N ALA A 44 -28.88 -6.25 -1.98
CA ALA A 44 -29.42 -4.88 -2.09
C ALA A 44 -29.72 -4.51 -3.56
N ASN A 45 -30.94 -4.82 -3.99
CA ASN A 45 -31.73 -4.24 -5.09
C ASN A 45 -31.09 -3.95 -6.47
N SER A 46 -31.79 -4.43 -7.50
CA SER A 46 -31.57 -4.27 -8.94
C SER A 46 -31.29 -2.84 -9.45
N GLN A 47 -30.37 -2.75 -10.44
CA GLN A 47 -30.00 -1.62 -11.32
C GLN A 47 -28.79 -0.74 -10.91
N ILE A 48 -27.56 -1.23 -11.10
CA ILE A 48 -26.37 -0.41 -11.47
C ILE A 48 -25.50 -1.26 -12.43
N PRO A 49 -24.88 -0.69 -13.49
CA PRO A 49 -23.98 -1.42 -14.38
C PRO A 49 -22.83 -2.03 -13.58
N SER A 50 -22.28 -3.13 -14.06
CA SER A 50 -21.11 -3.81 -13.52
C SER A 50 -19.87 -2.90 -13.45
N SER A 51 -19.80 -1.99 -12.46
CA SER A 51 -18.52 -1.54 -11.93
C SER A 51 -18.09 -2.62 -10.94
N SER A 52 -17.27 -3.53 -11.44
CA SER A 52 -16.50 -4.48 -10.64
C SER A 52 -15.63 -3.69 -9.65
N THR A 53 -16.19 -3.28 -8.52
CA THR A 53 -15.40 -2.80 -7.38
C THR A 53 -14.61 -4.00 -6.87
N ASP A 54 -13.30 -4.00 -7.12
CA ASP A 54 -12.39 -5.01 -6.60
C ASP A 54 -12.61 -5.13 -5.08
N PRO A 55 -13.14 -6.26 -4.57
CA PRO A 55 -13.49 -6.39 -3.16
C PRO A 55 -12.25 -6.36 -2.26
N ASN A 56 -11.05 -6.55 -2.82
CA ASN A 56 -9.79 -6.39 -2.09
C ASN A 56 -9.49 -4.92 -1.75
N LEU A 57 -10.18 -3.95 -2.37
CA LEU A 57 -10.10 -2.53 -2.01
C LEU A 57 -10.64 -2.24 -0.59
N ALA A 58 -11.33 -3.17 0.06
CA ALA A 58 -11.74 -3.05 1.45
C ALA A 58 -10.55 -3.23 2.44
N PHE A 59 -9.51 -3.95 2.03
CA PHE A 59 -8.34 -4.23 2.86
C PHE A 59 -7.28 -3.13 2.73
N LYS A 60 -6.63 -2.76 3.84
CA LYS A 60 -5.51 -1.82 3.80
C LYS A 60 -4.19 -2.57 3.82
N TYR A 61 -3.47 -2.45 2.71
CA TYR A 61 -2.16 -3.07 2.56
C TYR A 61 -1.05 -2.05 2.79
N LEU A 62 0.09 -2.55 3.23
CA LEU A 62 1.35 -1.84 3.26
C LEU A 62 2.44 -2.71 2.62
N PHE A 63 3.50 -2.06 2.17
CA PHE A 63 4.71 -2.71 1.69
C PHE A 63 5.94 -1.86 2.00
N VAL A 64 7.11 -2.48 1.98
CA VAL A 64 8.39 -1.77 2.04
C VAL A 64 8.97 -1.68 0.63
N THR A 65 9.45 -0.50 0.24
CA THR A 65 9.98 -0.27 -1.11
C THR A 65 11.11 -1.22 -1.48
N THR A 66 11.20 -1.57 -2.76
CA THR A 66 12.35 -2.33 -3.27
C THR A 66 13.59 -1.44 -3.37
N GLY A 67 13.42 -0.20 -3.84
CA GLY A 67 14.46 0.82 -3.85
C GLY A 67 14.80 1.37 -2.47
N THR A 68 15.95 2.05 -2.41
CA THR A 68 16.45 2.79 -1.25
C THR A 68 16.72 4.24 -1.63
N TYR A 69 16.56 5.14 -0.67
CA TYR A 69 16.52 6.58 -0.85
C TYR A 69 17.31 7.28 0.26
N SER A 70 18.00 8.35 -0.09
CA SER A 70 18.50 9.33 0.88
C SER A 70 17.33 10.03 1.59
N GLY A 71 17.61 10.87 2.58
CA GLY A 71 16.64 11.75 3.24
C GLY A 71 15.99 12.77 2.32
N LEU A 72 16.58 13.09 1.15
CA LEU A 72 15.90 13.85 0.10
C LEU A 72 14.90 12.95 -0.63
N LEU A 73 13.61 13.07 -0.28
CA LEU A 73 12.56 12.21 -0.81
C LEU A 73 11.78 12.90 -1.94
N GLY A 74 11.97 12.42 -3.16
CA GLY A 74 11.35 12.99 -4.36
C GLY A 74 11.70 14.47 -4.54
N ALA A 75 10.68 15.32 -4.50
CA ALA A 75 10.84 16.79 -4.60
C ALA A 75 11.12 17.49 -3.25
N GLY A 76 11.47 16.76 -2.20
CA GLY A 76 11.86 17.35 -0.92
C GLY A 76 10.71 17.55 0.08
N THR A 77 9.69 16.70 0.05
CA THR A 77 8.49 16.80 0.91
C THR A 77 7.84 15.42 1.12
N VAL A 78 6.85 15.35 2.00
CA VAL A 78 6.03 14.14 2.15
C VAL A 78 5.25 13.76 0.89
N THR A 79 4.90 14.73 0.04
CA THR A 79 4.29 14.47 -1.28
C THR A 79 5.31 13.88 -2.27
N GLY A 80 6.57 14.28 -2.16
CA GLY A 80 7.68 13.64 -2.87
C GLY A 80 7.82 12.16 -2.49
N ALA A 81 7.76 11.87 -1.18
CA ALA A 81 7.77 10.50 -0.68
C ALA A 81 6.54 9.68 -1.12
N ASP A 82 5.35 10.30 -1.16
CA ASP A 82 4.14 9.65 -1.71
C ASP A 82 4.31 9.30 -3.20
N SER A 83 4.98 10.16 -3.96
CA SER A 83 5.27 9.89 -5.38
C SER A 83 6.18 8.68 -5.55
N VAL A 84 7.15 8.50 -4.64
CA VAL A 84 7.99 7.29 -4.57
C VAL A 84 7.12 6.06 -4.29
N CYS A 85 6.23 6.12 -3.29
CA CYS A 85 5.33 5.01 -2.98
C CYS A 85 4.38 4.66 -4.13
N SER A 86 3.86 5.67 -4.83
CA SER A 86 3.02 5.47 -6.01
C SER A 86 3.78 4.77 -7.14
N ALA A 87 5.03 5.19 -7.41
CA ALA A 87 5.87 4.56 -8.41
C ALA A 87 6.21 3.11 -8.06
N GLU A 88 6.62 2.83 -6.81
CA GLU A 88 6.92 1.49 -6.33
C GLU A 88 5.68 0.58 -6.37
N LYS A 89 4.51 1.11 -6.00
CA LYS A 89 3.24 0.37 -6.11
C LYS A 89 2.97 -0.08 -7.54
N ASN A 90 3.16 0.81 -8.52
CA ASN A 90 2.88 0.52 -9.92
C ASN A 90 3.93 -0.41 -10.54
N ALA A 91 5.20 -0.27 -10.17
CA ALA A 91 6.30 -1.03 -10.75
C ALA A 91 6.49 -2.40 -10.10
N ASN A 92 6.46 -2.47 -8.77
CA ASN A 92 6.95 -3.63 -8.01
C ASN A 92 5.85 -4.34 -7.22
N PHE A 93 4.76 -3.65 -6.90
CA PHE A 93 3.66 -4.18 -6.09
C PHE A 93 2.31 -4.10 -6.82
N ALA A 94 2.32 -4.25 -8.15
CA ALA A 94 1.13 -4.09 -9.00
C ALA A 94 -0.03 -5.02 -8.60
N SER A 95 0.27 -6.20 -8.03
CA SER A 95 -0.72 -7.17 -7.55
C SER A 95 -1.45 -6.77 -6.27
N LEU A 96 -0.94 -5.78 -5.52
CA LEU A 96 -1.68 -5.25 -4.37
C LEU A 96 -2.89 -4.42 -4.83
N PRO A 97 -3.97 -4.31 -4.03
CA PRO A 97 -5.19 -3.61 -4.46
C PRO A 97 -4.99 -2.11 -4.65
N GLY A 98 -5.78 -1.52 -5.55
CA GLY A 98 -5.77 -0.08 -5.82
C GLY A 98 -4.64 0.38 -6.75
N THR A 99 -4.55 1.69 -6.91
CA THR A 99 -3.56 2.36 -7.78
C THR A 99 -2.42 2.93 -6.96
N GLY A 100 -1.31 3.31 -7.59
CA GLY A 100 -0.21 4.00 -6.90
C GLY A 100 -0.65 5.24 -6.11
N ALA A 101 -1.66 5.97 -6.57
CA ALA A 101 -2.18 7.15 -5.87
C ALA A 101 -2.82 6.84 -4.50
N ASP A 102 -3.20 5.59 -4.26
CA ASP A 102 -3.78 5.16 -2.98
C ASP A 102 -2.70 4.94 -1.91
N TYR A 103 -1.41 4.94 -2.28
CA TYR A 103 -0.29 4.59 -1.40
C TYR A 103 0.55 5.80 -1.03
N LYS A 104 0.73 6.01 0.28
CA LYS A 104 1.47 7.13 0.86
C LYS A 104 2.59 6.65 1.77
N ALA A 105 3.65 7.44 1.89
CA ALA A 105 4.79 7.09 2.74
C ALA A 105 4.46 7.28 4.23
N LEU A 106 4.76 6.26 5.05
CA LEU A 106 4.65 6.29 6.51
C LEU A 106 5.83 7.05 7.13
N ILE A 107 5.81 8.36 6.94
CA ILE A 107 6.80 9.30 7.47
C ILE A 107 6.08 10.51 8.08
N VAL A 108 6.80 11.34 8.82
CA VAL A 108 6.27 12.61 9.35
C VAL A 108 7.05 13.82 8.87
N SER A 109 6.38 14.97 8.84
CA SER A 109 6.96 16.28 8.53
C SER A 109 6.28 17.33 9.38
N ASN A 110 7.07 18.25 9.93
CA ASN A 110 6.57 19.43 10.64
C ASN A 110 6.46 20.66 9.74
N LEU A 111 6.92 20.58 8.47
CA LEU A 111 6.78 21.61 7.46
C LEU A 111 5.67 21.25 6.46
N ALA A 112 5.00 22.28 5.93
CA ALA A 112 3.92 22.13 4.98
C ALA A 112 4.36 21.41 3.68
N PRO A 113 3.61 20.41 3.18
CA PRO A 113 2.39 19.86 3.79
C PRO A 113 2.72 19.03 5.03
N ILE A 114 2.17 19.44 6.17
CA ILE A 114 2.43 18.79 7.46
C ILE A 114 1.86 17.37 7.38
N ARG A 115 2.64 16.38 7.83
CA ARG A 115 2.18 15.01 8.06
C ARG A 115 2.57 14.61 9.47
N ARG A 116 1.59 14.33 10.30
CA ARG A 116 1.81 14.08 11.73
C ARG A 116 0.83 13.04 12.23
N ALA A 117 1.36 12.04 12.94
CA ALA A 117 0.54 11.08 13.67
C ALA A 117 0.07 11.73 14.98
N CYS A 118 0.95 11.91 15.96
CA CYS A 118 0.59 12.55 17.22
C CYS A 118 1.24 13.92 17.36
N ASN A 119 0.55 14.87 18.01
CA ASN A 119 1.06 16.22 18.21
C ASN A 119 2.01 16.29 19.41
N ALA A 120 1.49 15.98 20.60
CA ALA A 120 2.26 16.01 21.84
C ALA A 120 1.98 14.81 22.75
N THR A 121 0.90 14.05 22.49
CA THR A 121 0.51 12.91 23.32
C THR A 121 1.07 11.63 22.73
N ALA A 122 1.92 10.94 23.49
CA ALA A 122 2.42 9.61 23.17
C ALA A 122 1.28 8.65 22.80
N ASN A 123 1.38 7.99 21.65
CA ASN A 123 0.40 7.04 21.13
C ASN A 123 -1.04 7.59 21.12
N CYS A 124 -1.21 8.89 20.87
CA CYS A 124 -2.46 9.64 20.87
C CYS A 124 -3.72 8.80 20.58
N THR A 125 -4.77 9.06 21.34
CA THR A 125 -6.02 8.26 21.30
C THR A 125 -7.15 8.94 20.53
N ASN A 126 -6.96 10.20 20.14
CA ASN A 126 -7.90 10.96 19.34
C ASN A 126 -7.25 11.40 18.01
N SER A 127 -8.04 11.44 16.94
CA SER A 127 -7.54 11.86 15.62
C SER A 127 -7.39 13.38 15.46
N ALA A 128 -7.79 14.18 16.46
CA ALA A 128 -7.68 15.63 16.40
C ALA A 128 -6.21 16.11 16.49
N GLU A 129 -5.32 15.26 17.03
CA GLU A 129 -3.86 15.52 17.04
C GLU A 129 -3.19 15.26 15.68
N ASN A 130 -3.82 14.45 14.83
CA ASN A 130 -3.30 14.06 13.54
C ASN A 130 -3.35 15.22 12.54
N SER A 131 -2.47 15.19 11.54
CA SER A 131 -2.55 16.07 10.37
C SER A 131 -2.05 15.32 9.14
N ASN A 132 -2.88 15.21 8.09
CA ASN A 132 -2.57 14.46 6.85
C ASN A 132 -1.98 13.05 7.13
N TRP A 133 -2.47 12.40 8.19
CA TRP A 133 -1.93 11.14 8.65
C TRP A 133 -2.32 9.99 7.72
N VAL A 134 -1.39 9.06 7.50
CA VAL A 134 -1.53 8.04 6.45
C VAL A 134 -2.28 6.80 6.90
N LEU A 135 -2.37 6.55 8.20
CA LEU A 135 -3.11 5.41 8.71
C LEU A 135 -4.52 5.82 9.10
N LEU A 136 -5.50 5.03 8.69
CA LEU A 136 -6.89 5.21 9.09
C LEU A 136 -7.12 4.68 10.50
N ALA A 137 -8.07 5.30 11.22
CA ALA A 137 -8.50 4.85 12.53
C ALA A 137 -9.23 3.50 12.49
N ASN A 138 -9.07 2.71 13.56
CA ASN A 138 -9.75 1.43 13.79
C ASN A 138 -9.65 0.49 12.58
N ARG A 139 -8.45 0.36 12.03
CA ARG A 139 -8.22 -0.35 10.77
C ARG A 139 -7.11 -1.37 10.87
N ASP A 140 -7.38 -2.53 10.31
CA ASP A 140 -6.39 -3.59 10.12
C ASP A 140 -5.52 -3.29 8.91
N TYR A 141 -4.21 -3.43 9.09
CA TYR A 141 -3.21 -3.29 8.04
C TYR A 141 -2.49 -4.61 7.81
N TYR A 142 -2.27 -4.93 6.53
CA TYR A 142 -1.73 -6.21 6.08
C TYR A 142 -0.49 -6.02 5.20
N ARG A 143 0.44 -6.97 5.27
CA ARG A 143 1.53 -7.13 4.29
C ARG A 143 1.34 -8.43 3.50
N GLY A 144 2.22 -8.66 2.53
CA GLY A 144 2.22 -9.89 1.74
C GLY A 144 1.46 -9.70 0.44
N THR A 145 0.74 -10.73 -0.01
CA THR A 145 -0.06 -10.69 -1.23
C THR A 145 -1.54 -10.78 -0.93
N VAL A 146 -2.39 -10.50 -1.92
CA VAL A 146 -3.85 -10.64 -1.78
C VAL A 146 -4.27 -12.07 -1.45
N ALA A 147 -3.56 -13.06 -2.01
CA ALA A 147 -3.81 -14.47 -1.75
C ALA A 147 -3.34 -14.92 -0.35
N ASN A 148 -2.31 -14.27 0.20
CA ASN A 148 -1.72 -14.62 1.51
C ASN A 148 -1.45 -13.36 2.35
N PRO A 149 -2.50 -12.66 2.81
CA PRO A 149 -2.34 -11.46 3.60
C PRO A 149 -1.92 -11.81 5.01
N VAL A 150 -0.89 -11.12 5.53
CA VAL A 150 -0.46 -11.24 6.91
C VAL A 150 -0.80 -9.95 7.64
N LYS A 151 -1.67 -10.03 8.65
CA LYS A 151 -2.01 -8.89 9.49
C LYS A 151 -0.76 -8.43 10.25
N VAL A 152 -0.48 -7.13 10.17
CA VAL A 152 0.67 -6.50 10.84
C VAL A 152 0.23 -5.84 12.13
N PHE A 153 -0.86 -5.06 12.08
CA PHE A 153 -1.44 -4.40 13.26
C PHE A 153 -2.89 -3.97 13.02
N THR A 154 -3.54 -3.57 14.11
CA THR A 154 -4.78 -2.79 14.11
C THR A 154 -4.46 -1.42 14.70
N THR A 155 -4.96 -0.36 14.07
CA THR A 155 -4.83 0.99 14.60
C THR A 155 -5.90 1.30 15.65
N ASN A 156 -5.60 2.18 16.59
CA ASN A 156 -6.56 2.73 17.54
C ASN A 156 -7.49 3.77 16.87
N SER A 157 -8.31 4.45 17.68
CA SER A 157 -9.23 5.52 17.25
C SER A 157 -8.56 6.75 16.64
N ALA A 158 -7.25 6.93 16.80
CA ALA A 158 -6.45 7.99 16.19
C ALA A 158 -5.63 7.51 14.97
N GLY A 159 -5.83 6.28 14.50
CA GLY A 159 -5.01 5.75 13.41
C GLY A 159 -3.58 5.39 13.84
N ILE A 160 -3.34 5.07 15.11
CA ILE A 160 -2.01 4.72 15.62
C ILE A 160 -1.92 3.22 15.88
N ALA A 161 -0.86 2.56 15.40
CA ALA A 161 -0.59 1.17 15.74
C ALA A 161 0.10 1.09 17.10
N ILE A 162 -0.50 0.39 18.06
CA ILE A 162 0.05 0.26 19.42
C ILE A 162 1.04 -0.90 19.45
N PHE A 163 2.23 -0.65 19.99
CA PHE A 163 3.26 -1.67 20.15
C PHE A 163 2.97 -2.58 21.36
N PRO A 164 3.31 -3.87 21.31
CA PRO A 164 3.89 -4.56 20.14
C PRO A 164 2.85 -4.81 19.03
N ILE A 165 3.27 -4.63 17.78
CA ILE A 165 2.47 -5.02 16.61
C ILE A 165 2.44 -6.54 16.47
N VAL A 166 1.43 -7.09 15.79
CA VAL A 166 1.19 -8.54 15.75
C VAL A 166 2.07 -9.28 14.74
N SER A 167 2.64 -8.57 13.77
CA SER A 167 3.66 -9.11 12.85
C SER A 167 4.62 -8.01 12.41
N PHE A 168 5.75 -8.38 11.83
CA PHE A 168 6.74 -7.45 11.32
C PHE A 168 6.22 -6.71 10.08
N LEU A 169 6.63 -5.44 9.90
CA LEU A 169 6.41 -4.68 8.66
C LEU A 169 7.14 -5.29 7.47
N ASP A 170 8.36 -5.79 7.71
CA ASP A 170 9.20 -6.53 6.76
C ASP A 170 9.87 -7.71 7.47
N LEU A 171 10.17 -8.78 6.74
CA LEU A 171 10.77 -9.99 7.31
C LEU A 171 12.29 -9.87 7.56
N SER A 172 12.96 -8.93 6.90
CA SER A 172 14.41 -8.78 6.97
C SER A 172 14.82 -7.68 7.94
N ALA A 173 15.62 -8.02 8.96
CA ALA A 173 16.21 -7.04 9.87
C ALA A 173 17.19 -6.07 9.16
N ALA A 174 17.71 -6.45 7.99
CA ALA A 174 18.59 -5.58 7.20
C ALA A 174 17.83 -4.46 6.47
N ASN A 175 16.51 -4.56 6.36
CA ASN A 175 15.68 -3.52 5.77
C ASN A 175 15.39 -2.44 6.82
N LEU A 176 16.01 -1.27 6.63
CA LEU A 176 15.77 -0.07 7.41
C LEU A 176 15.01 0.96 6.57
N TRP A 177 14.18 1.79 7.18
CA TRP A 177 13.39 2.81 6.47
C TRP A 177 13.27 4.12 7.23
N TRP A 178 13.26 5.22 6.49
CA TRP A 178 13.02 6.54 7.07
C TRP A 178 11.61 6.65 7.66
N THR A 179 11.47 7.35 8.79
CA THR A 179 10.18 7.64 9.42
C THR A 179 10.08 9.08 9.92
N GLY A 180 11.15 9.59 10.55
CA GLY A 180 11.10 10.85 11.32
C GLY A 180 10.27 10.77 12.59
N LEU A 181 9.82 9.57 12.98
CA LEU A 181 8.97 9.32 14.14
C LEU A 181 9.82 9.07 15.38
N ALA A 182 9.35 9.56 16.52
CA ALA A 182 9.76 9.04 17.83
C ALA A 182 9.10 7.67 18.10
N ASN A 183 9.55 7.00 19.16
CA ASN A 183 9.07 5.65 19.53
C ASN A 183 7.60 5.58 20.00
N ASP A 184 6.92 6.73 20.06
CA ASP A 184 5.55 6.89 20.54
C ASP A 184 4.62 7.58 19.52
N TRP A 185 5.02 7.58 18.24
CA TRP A 185 4.29 8.19 17.13
C TRP A 185 4.22 9.73 17.15
N THR A 186 4.93 10.40 18.05
CA THR A 186 5.21 11.84 17.91
C THR A 186 6.31 12.07 16.87
N ILE A 187 6.50 13.33 16.46
CA ILE A 187 7.59 13.70 15.55
C ILE A 187 8.91 13.71 16.33
N SER A 188 9.95 13.07 15.80
CA SER A 188 11.29 13.26 16.34
C SER A 188 11.80 14.65 15.95
N VAL A 189 12.02 15.50 16.95
CA VAL A 189 12.34 16.91 16.74
C VAL A 189 13.77 17.03 16.20
N GLY A 190 13.90 17.53 14.97
CA GLY A 190 15.18 17.73 14.29
C GLY A 190 15.62 16.57 13.39
N ASP A 191 15.03 15.38 13.57
CA ASP A 191 15.43 14.16 12.87
C ASP A 191 14.47 13.77 11.74
N THR A 192 14.19 14.72 10.86
CA THR A 192 13.32 14.52 9.68
C THR A 192 14.04 14.83 8.37
N CYS A 193 15.38 14.83 8.35
CA CYS A 193 16.16 15.20 7.17
C CYS A 193 15.75 16.56 6.59
N ASN A 194 15.61 17.55 7.47
CA ASN A 194 15.07 18.85 7.14
C ASN A 194 13.71 18.75 6.42
N ASN A 195 12.77 17.99 6.99
CA ASN A 195 11.47 17.67 6.39
C ASN A 195 11.57 17.02 5.01
N TRP A 196 12.51 16.10 4.90
CA TRP A 196 12.82 15.30 3.70
C TRP A 196 13.33 16.12 2.52
N ALA A 197 13.83 17.32 2.78
CA ALA A 197 14.42 18.21 1.79
C ALA A 197 15.96 18.14 1.74
N ASP A 198 16.59 17.32 2.60
CA ASP A 198 18.04 17.16 2.65
C ASP A 198 18.46 15.69 2.49
N GLY A 199 19.35 15.44 1.53
CA GLY A 199 19.97 14.14 1.27
C GLY A 199 21.47 14.15 1.53
N SER A 200 21.99 15.18 2.19
CA SER A 200 23.39 15.30 2.60
C SER A 200 23.62 14.69 3.98
N GLY A 201 24.89 14.60 4.40
CA GLY A 201 25.25 14.17 5.76
C GLY A 201 25.15 15.28 6.81
N ALA A 202 24.64 16.47 6.47
CA ALA A 202 24.56 17.61 7.39
C ALA A 202 23.32 17.55 8.31
N SER A 203 22.26 16.87 7.87
CA SER A 203 21.06 16.59 8.65
C SER A 203 20.99 15.12 9.02
N THR A 204 20.19 14.81 10.03
CA THR A 204 19.88 13.45 10.47
C THR A 204 18.39 13.15 10.35
N GLY A 205 18.08 11.86 10.30
CA GLY A 205 16.73 11.34 10.20
C GLY A 205 16.53 10.15 11.13
N GLU A 206 15.34 10.04 11.70
CA GLU A 206 14.92 8.85 12.43
C GLU A 206 14.39 7.77 11.49
N PHE A 207 14.64 6.51 11.87
CA PHE A 207 14.34 5.37 11.01
C PHE A 207 13.87 4.14 11.80
N GLY A 208 13.05 3.31 11.17
CA GLY A 208 12.62 2.01 11.68
C GLY A 208 13.37 0.84 11.05
N ALA A 209 13.11 -0.35 11.56
CA ALA A 209 13.74 -1.60 11.14
C ALA A 209 12.74 -2.74 10.91
N GLY A 210 13.10 -3.68 10.03
CA GLY A 210 12.38 -4.94 9.81
C GLY A 210 12.63 -5.98 10.90
N SER A 211 11.87 -7.08 10.84
CA SER A 211 11.95 -8.21 11.76
C SER A 211 11.83 -7.85 13.26
N VAL A 212 11.16 -6.73 13.59
CA VAL A 212 10.86 -6.31 14.96
C VAL A 212 9.39 -5.92 15.10
N THR A 213 8.81 -6.18 16.28
CA THR A 213 7.40 -5.86 16.60
C THR A 213 7.24 -4.79 17.66
N ASN A 214 8.32 -4.33 18.28
CA ASN A 214 8.30 -3.22 19.22
C ASN A 214 8.43 -1.87 18.48
N ALA A 215 8.61 -0.77 19.23
CA ALA A 215 8.73 0.57 18.64
C ALA A 215 9.92 0.73 17.67
N ASN A 216 10.90 -0.19 17.67
CA ASN A 216 11.99 -0.21 16.69
C ASN A 216 11.50 -0.40 15.24
N ALA A 217 10.25 -0.84 15.06
CA ALA A 217 9.61 -0.87 13.75
C ALA A 217 9.42 0.54 13.14
N ILE A 218 9.42 1.60 13.95
CA ILE A 218 9.30 3.00 13.47
C ILE A 218 10.44 3.91 13.93
N ASN A 219 11.13 3.57 15.01
CA ASN A 219 12.17 4.38 15.62
C ASN A 219 13.19 3.45 16.26
N SER A 220 14.40 3.33 15.69
CA SER A 220 15.37 2.28 16.01
C SER A 220 16.08 2.49 17.35
N GLY A 221 15.36 2.83 18.42
CA GLY A 221 15.90 3.10 19.76
C GLY A 221 16.33 4.55 19.98
N GLY A 222 15.75 5.50 19.24
CA GLY A 222 16.11 6.92 19.30
C GLY A 222 17.39 7.28 18.55
N PHE A 223 17.85 6.41 17.64
CA PHE A 223 19.05 6.63 16.85
C PHE A 223 18.70 7.25 15.51
N SER A 224 19.35 8.37 15.22
CA SER A 224 19.23 9.07 13.96
C SER A 224 20.45 8.83 13.08
N ASP A 225 20.21 8.63 11.80
CA ASP A 225 21.26 8.41 10.81
C ASP A 225 21.44 9.62 9.90
N PRO A 226 22.65 9.88 9.38
CA PRO A 226 22.89 10.92 8.38
C PRO A 226 21.99 10.74 7.14
N CYS A 227 21.43 11.83 6.65
CA CYS A 227 20.44 11.80 5.56
C CYS A 227 21.01 11.45 4.19
N ASN A 228 22.32 11.31 4.04
CA ASN A 228 22.94 10.76 2.83
C ASN A 228 22.95 9.22 2.79
N LEU A 229 22.56 8.54 3.87
CA LEU A 229 22.43 7.09 3.88
C LEU A 229 21.18 6.63 3.14
N ALA A 230 21.30 5.53 2.41
CA ALA A 230 20.20 4.96 1.65
C ALA A 230 19.34 4.06 2.55
N LYS A 231 18.06 4.41 2.71
CA LYS A 231 17.06 3.61 3.44
C LYS A 231 15.79 3.43 2.62
N LYS A 232 14.98 2.43 2.96
CA LYS A 232 13.69 2.16 2.30
C LYS A 232 12.61 3.12 2.79
N LEU A 233 11.40 2.98 2.25
CA LEU A 233 10.18 3.59 2.79
C LEU A 233 9.15 2.49 3.06
N VAL A 234 8.30 2.72 4.06
CA VAL A 234 7.06 1.95 4.25
C VAL A 234 5.95 2.71 3.54
N CYS A 235 5.31 2.07 2.57
CA CYS A 235 4.23 2.62 1.78
C CYS A 235 2.89 2.00 2.19
N VAL A 236 1.91 2.84 2.48
CA VAL A 236 0.67 2.42 3.10
C VAL A 236 -0.53 2.88 2.28
N ARG A 237 -1.48 1.96 2.06
CA ARG A 237 -2.74 2.25 1.39
C ARG A 237 -3.70 3.00 2.30
N GLN A 238 -4.21 4.15 1.85
CA GLN A 238 -5.30 4.88 2.50
C GLN A 238 -6.68 4.37 2.14
#